data_AF-A0A7S1AB57-F1
#
_entry.id   AF-A0A7S1AB57-F1
#
_cell.length_a   1.000
_cell.length_b   1.000
_cell.length_c   1.000
_cell.angle_alpha   90.00
_cell.angle_beta   90.00
_cell.angle_gamma   90.00
#
_symmetry.space_group_name_H-M   'P 1'
#
loop_
_entity.id
_entity.type
_entity.pdbx_description
1 polymer ?
#
loop_
_entity_poly.entity_id
_entity_poly.type
_entity_poly.pdbx_seq_one_letter_code
_entity_poly.pdbx_strand_id
1 'polypeptide(L)'
;PPNPSVADVIAESLHEASNITSDKWAGTTFEASVLSMRNLSEKLRSRPDRQIIGDTQLSWLESTLKGSVQNHTSWRLVAQPLVVHEKMPPDFEAAIAQASPEDRDVWQAALTAAIKAESQGVKPGATEALVSVALGRYGIVDFFDGWMGHVAERERFAKTLQVGGAASTVVYGGDSHNAWVGKIRSSGQMVANEFDGMSVSSPGYVRVRGAPPSLDAAAWRVSNPDLVWTDQFSRG
;
A
#
# COMPACT_ATOMS: atom_id res chain seq x y z
N PRO A 1 -20.86 11.49 -13.43
CA PRO A 1 -19.67 11.63 -12.54
C PRO A 1 -19.19 10.25 -12.05
N PRO A 2 -17.88 9.99 -12.02
CA PRO A 2 -17.36 8.80 -11.36
C PRO A 2 -17.73 8.83 -9.87
N ASN A 3 -17.93 7.65 -9.26
CA ASN A 3 -18.09 7.55 -7.82
C ASN A 3 -16.81 8.03 -7.12
N PRO A 4 -16.91 8.71 -5.96
CA PRO A 4 -15.73 9.18 -5.22
C PRO A 4 -14.86 8.01 -4.77
N SER A 5 -13.54 8.21 -4.70
CA SER A 5 -12.61 7.22 -4.15
C SER A 5 -12.75 7.12 -2.63
N VAL A 6 -12.18 6.07 -2.02
CA VAL A 6 -12.15 5.93 -0.55
C VAL A 6 -11.47 7.13 0.11
N ALA A 7 -10.36 7.61 -0.47
CA ALA A 7 -9.63 8.77 0.01
C ALA A 7 -10.47 10.05 -0.08
N ASP A 8 -11.26 10.22 -1.15
CA ASP A 8 -12.14 11.39 -1.32
C ASP A 8 -13.24 11.43 -0.26
N VAL A 9 -13.85 10.28 0.05
CA VAL A 9 -14.90 10.20 1.09
C VAL A 9 -14.32 10.49 2.48
N ILE A 10 -13.12 10.01 2.78
CA ILE A 10 -12.44 10.32 4.06
C ILE A 10 -12.09 11.81 4.13
N ALA A 11 -11.61 12.39 3.02
CA ALA A 11 -11.30 13.81 2.93
C ALA A 11 -12.55 14.67 3.18
N GLU A 12 -13.66 14.36 2.52
CA GLU A 12 -14.95 15.03 2.73
C GLU A 12 -15.42 14.91 4.19
N SER A 13 -15.34 13.72 4.77
CA SER A 13 -15.70 13.49 6.19
C SER A 13 -14.80 14.27 7.16
N LEU A 14 -13.51 14.43 6.85
CA LEU A 14 -12.59 15.27 7.62
C LEU A 14 -12.97 16.75 7.52
N HIS A 15 -13.27 17.24 6.32
CA HIS A 15 -13.70 18.61 6.11
C HIS A 15 -14.99 18.93 6.86
N GLU A 16 -15.99 18.04 6.83
CA GLU A 16 -17.23 18.19 7.60
C GLU A 16 -16.96 18.22 9.11
N ALA A 17 -15.98 17.45 9.58
CA ALA A 17 -15.49 17.47 10.95
C ALA A 17 -14.52 18.62 11.24
N SER A 18 -14.40 19.62 10.36
CA SER A 18 -13.50 20.78 10.53
C SER A 18 -12.03 20.38 10.73
N ASN A 19 -11.59 19.31 10.08
CA ASN A 19 -10.22 18.77 10.15
C ASN A 19 -9.72 18.55 11.59
N ILE A 20 -10.57 17.96 12.45
CA ILE A 20 -10.15 17.54 13.79
C ILE A 20 -8.88 16.68 13.75
N THR A 21 -8.00 16.90 14.71
CA THR A 21 -6.75 16.15 14.88
C THR A 21 -7.02 14.71 15.30
N SER A 22 -6.08 13.80 15.01
CA SER A 22 -6.30 12.34 15.16
C SER A 22 -6.54 11.88 16.59
N ASP A 23 -6.08 12.63 17.59
CA ASP A 23 -6.38 12.41 19.01
C ASP A 23 -7.87 12.59 19.36
N LYS A 24 -8.63 13.29 18.51
CA LYS A 24 -10.05 13.60 18.73
C LYS A 24 -11.02 12.76 17.91
N TRP A 25 -10.53 11.84 17.09
CA TRP A 25 -11.40 11.05 16.21
C TRP A 25 -12.27 10.04 16.96
N ALA A 26 -11.79 9.49 18.07
CA ALA A 26 -12.49 8.43 18.78
C ALA A 26 -13.89 8.87 19.26
N GLY A 27 -14.91 8.05 18.97
CA GLY A 27 -16.31 8.29 19.35
C GLY A 27 -17.03 9.36 18.51
N THR A 28 -16.41 9.87 17.44
CA THR A 28 -17.00 10.89 16.58
C THR A 28 -17.79 10.29 15.41
N THR A 29 -18.61 11.12 14.76
CA THR A 29 -19.24 10.77 13.48
C THR A 29 -18.21 10.53 12.37
N PHE A 30 -17.07 11.22 12.42
CA PHE A 30 -15.95 10.98 11.50
C PHE A 30 -15.43 9.54 11.60
N GLU A 31 -15.11 9.07 12.82
CA GLU A 31 -14.64 7.69 13.01
C GLU A 31 -15.68 6.67 12.55
N ALA A 32 -16.97 6.91 12.82
CA ALA A 32 -18.05 6.04 12.34
C ALA A 32 -18.07 5.95 10.80
N SER A 33 -17.92 7.08 10.09
CA SER A 33 -17.81 7.11 8.63
C SER A 33 -16.57 6.35 8.12
N VAL A 34 -15.42 6.55 8.76
CA VAL A 34 -14.16 5.88 8.40
C VAL A 34 -14.24 4.36 8.59
N LEU A 35 -14.83 3.90 9.70
CA LEU A 35 -15.05 2.47 9.95
C LEU A 35 -16.05 1.86 8.95
N SER A 36 -17.08 2.61 8.54
CA SER A 36 -17.98 2.19 7.45
C SER A 36 -17.21 2.02 6.14
N MET A 37 -16.32 2.98 5.81
CA MET A 37 -15.47 2.90 4.63
C MET A 37 -14.47 1.74 4.68
N ARG A 38 -13.91 1.44 5.86
CA ARG A 38 -13.10 0.24 6.07
C ARG A 38 -13.87 -1.02 5.68
N ASN A 39 -15.08 -1.19 6.22
CA ASN A 39 -15.90 -2.37 5.96
C ASN A 39 -16.28 -2.48 4.48
N LEU A 40 -16.57 -1.37 3.82
CA LEU A 40 -16.82 -1.34 2.38
C LEU A 40 -15.58 -1.73 1.58
N SER A 41 -14.41 -1.16 1.92
CA SER A 41 -13.13 -1.47 1.29
C SER A 41 -12.82 -2.97 1.37
N GLU A 42 -12.91 -3.54 2.58
CA GLU A 42 -12.73 -4.98 2.82
C GLU A 42 -13.67 -5.83 1.98
N LYS A 43 -14.97 -5.50 1.99
CA LYS A 43 -15.98 -6.22 1.20
C LYS A 43 -15.68 -6.19 -0.30
N LEU A 44 -15.22 -5.06 -0.83
CA LEU A 44 -14.94 -4.90 -2.25
C LEU A 44 -13.68 -5.65 -2.67
N ARG A 45 -12.60 -5.56 -1.87
CA ARG A 45 -11.31 -6.20 -2.21
C ARG A 45 -11.31 -7.71 -2.03
N SER A 46 -12.18 -8.23 -1.15
CA SER A 46 -12.30 -9.66 -0.85
C SER A 46 -13.19 -10.43 -1.82
N ARG A 47 -13.77 -9.77 -2.83
CA ARG A 47 -14.66 -10.41 -3.81
C ARG A 47 -13.94 -11.55 -4.55
N PRO A 48 -14.47 -12.79 -4.52
CA PRO A 48 -13.79 -13.95 -5.07
C PRO A 48 -13.76 -13.99 -6.60
N ASP A 49 -14.70 -13.28 -7.22
CA ASP A 49 -14.95 -13.24 -8.66
C ASP A 49 -14.13 -12.18 -9.41
N ARG A 50 -13.42 -11.30 -8.70
CA ARG A 50 -12.55 -10.30 -9.35
C ARG A 50 -11.26 -10.94 -9.82
N GLN A 51 -10.80 -10.52 -11.00
CA GLN A 51 -9.62 -11.04 -11.68
C GLN A 51 -8.84 -9.88 -12.32
N ILE A 52 -7.51 -9.94 -12.25
CA ILE A 52 -6.52 -9.18 -13.00
C ILE A 52 -6.05 -10.01 -14.20
N ILE A 53 -5.59 -11.24 -13.96
CA ILE A 53 -5.00 -12.09 -15.01
C ILE A 53 -5.91 -13.25 -15.46
N GLY A 54 -6.82 -13.69 -14.60
CA GLY A 54 -7.79 -14.74 -14.89
C GLY A 54 -7.20 -16.16 -14.95
N ASP A 55 -8.10 -17.14 -15.01
CA ASP A 55 -7.76 -18.56 -14.84
C ASP A 55 -6.85 -19.10 -15.95
N THR A 56 -6.99 -18.58 -17.18
CA THR A 56 -6.14 -18.97 -18.32
C THR A 56 -4.68 -18.60 -18.09
N GLN A 57 -4.41 -17.35 -17.67
CA GLN A 57 -3.04 -16.91 -17.41
C GLN A 57 -2.47 -17.56 -16.14
N LEU A 58 -3.29 -17.76 -15.09
CA LEU A 58 -2.87 -18.51 -13.91
C LEU A 58 -2.44 -19.94 -14.25
N SER A 59 -3.23 -20.65 -15.06
CA SER A 59 -2.92 -22.02 -15.49
C SER A 59 -1.67 -22.08 -16.37
N TRP A 60 -1.50 -21.10 -17.26
CA TRP A 60 -0.29 -20.96 -18.07
C TRP A 60 0.95 -20.72 -17.20
N LEU A 61 0.86 -19.83 -16.21
CA LEU A 61 1.95 -19.54 -15.27
C LEU A 61 2.33 -20.79 -14.48
N GLU A 62 1.34 -21.50 -13.93
CA GLU A 62 1.57 -22.74 -13.18
C GLU A 62 2.28 -23.79 -14.04
N SER A 63 1.80 -24.02 -15.27
CA SER A 63 2.43 -24.97 -16.21
C SER A 63 3.87 -24.57 -16.54
N THR A 64 4.11 -23.29 -16.80
CA THR A 64 5.44 -22.74 -17.10
C THR A 64 6.40 -22.93 -15.92
N LEU A 65 5.94 -22.66 -14.70
CA LEU A 65 6.72 -22.87 -13.49
C LEU A 65 7.04 -24.36 -13.29
N LYS A 66 6.07 -25.27 -13.49
CA LYS A 66 6.32 -26.72 -13.41
C LYS A 66 7.37 -27.17 -14.41
N GLY A 67 7.27 -26.72 -15.67
CA GLY A 67 8.25 -27.01 -16.71
C GLY A 67 9.66 -26.51 -16.35
N SER A 68 9.77 -25.30 -15.78
CA SER A 68 11.07 -24.77 -15.35
C SER A 68 11.71 -25.58 -14.21
N VAL A 69 10.91 -26.17 -13.31
CA VAL A 69 11.41 -27.06 -12.24
C VAL A 69 11.93 -28.36 -12.85
N GLN A 70 11.16 -28.96 -13.77
CA GLN A 70 11.55 -30.18 -14.48
C GLN A 70 12.85 -29.99 -15.28
N ASN A 71 13.05 -28.80 -15.85
CA ASN A 71 14.25 -28.44 -16.61
C ASN A 71 15.41 -27.95 -15.72
N HIS A 72 15.31 -28.08 -14.40
CA HIS A 72 16.34 -27.65 -13.44
C HIS A 72 16.74 -26.16 -13.56
N THR A 73 15.81 -25.29 -14.00
CA THR A 73 16.04 -23.85 -14.02
C THR A 73 16.26 -23.33 -12.60
N SER A 74 17.39 -22.65 -12.37
CA SER A 74 17.81 -22.20 -11.03
C SER A 74 17.04 -20.97 -10.53
N TRP A 75 16.66 -20.07 -11.45
CA TRP A 75 15.98 -18.81 -11.14
C TRP A 75 14.79 -18.57 -12.06
N ARG A 76 13.69 -18.08 -11.49
CA ARG A 76 12.44 -17.77 -12.18
C ARG A 76 12.13 -16.30 -11.95
N LEU A 77 11.99 -15.54 -13.02
CA LEU A 77 11.53 -14.16 -12.99
C LEU A 77 10.09 -14.11 -13.51
N VAL A 78 9.15 -13.70 -12.66
CA VAL A 78 7.76 -13.42 -13.04
C VAL A 78 7.62 -11.90 -13.11
N ALA A 79 7.78 -11.36 -14.31
CA ALA A 79 7.64 -9.92 -14.56
C ALA A 79 6.19 -9.58 -14.90
N GLN A 80 5.64 -8.59 -14.19
CA GLN A 80 4.27 -8.12 -14.32
C GLN A 80 4.22 -6.63 -13.90
N PRO A 81 3.13 -5.88 -14.11
CA PRO A 81 3.18 -4.42 -13.92
C PRO A 81 3.01 -3.91 -12.48
N LEU A 82 2.43 -4.68 -11.55
CA LEU A 82 1.79 -4.17 -10.31
C LEU A 82 2.37 -4.79 -9.03
N VAL A 83 2.46 -4.06 -7.93
CA VAL A 83 2.88 -4.63 -6.63
C VAL A 83 1.96 -5.79 -6.16
N VAL A 84 2.52 -6.95 -5.82
CA VAL A 84 1.79 -8.20 -5.46
C VAL A 84 1.77 -8.49 -3.96
N HIS A 85 2.87 -8.26 -3.24
CA HIS A 85 2.94 -8.50 -1.80
C HIS A 85 1.88 -7.67 -1.07
N GLU A 86 1.49 -8.13 0.12
CA GLU A 86 0.45 -7.41 0.84
C GLU A 86 0.95 -6.00 1.19
N LYS A 87 0.15 -5.01 0.80
CA LYS A 87 0.42 -3.61 1.01
C LYS A 87 -0.78 -2.98 1.69
N MET A 88 -0.70 -2.85 3.01
CA MET A 88 -1.57 -2.07 3.86
C MET A 88 -1.07 -0.62 3.93
N PRO A 89 -1.95 0.37 4.12
CA PRO A 89 -1.54 1.77 4.24
C PRO A 89 -0.51 2.00 5.37
N PRO A 90 0.33 3.04 5.26
CA PRO A 90 1.36 3.34 6.24
C PRO A 90 0.75 3.84 7.55
N ASP A 91 1.17 3.28 8.69
CA ASP A 91 0.76 3.73 10.02
C ASP A 91 1.82 4.68 10.60
N PHE A 92 1.60 5.98 10.36
CA PHE A 92 2.48 7.04 10.87
C PHE A 92 2.40 7.18 12.40
N GLU A 93 1.25 6.91 13.02
CA GLU A 93 1.12 7.02 14.49
C GLU A 93 1.97 5.95 15.18
N ALA A 94 1.93 4.71 14.67
CA ALA A 94 2.78 3.63 15.17
C ALA A 94 4.27 3.87 14.90
N ALA A 95 4.63 4.39 13.71
CA ALA A 95 6.02 4.67 13.37
C ALA A 95 6.63 5.80 14.22
N ILE A 96 5.86 6.86 14.49
CA ILE A 96 6.29 7.99 15.33
C ILE A 96 6.67 7.57 16.74
N ALA A 97 5.97 6.57 17.30
CA ALA A 97 6.27 6.05 18.63
C ALA A 97 7.68 5.46 18.74
N GLN A 98 8.29 5.05 17.62
CA GLN A 98 9.63 4.48 17.53
C GLN A 98 10.64 5.42 16.86
N ALA A 99 10.21 6.61 16.43
CA ALA A 99 11.02 7.53 15.65
C ALA A 99 12.02 8.33 16.51
N SER A 100 13.11 8.75 15.87
CA SER A 100 14.08 9.66 16.48
C SER A 100 13.41 10.99 16.89
N PRO A 101 13.92 11.72 17.89
CA PRO A 101 13.42 13.06 18.21
C PRO A 101 13.42 13.99 17.00
N GLU A 102 14.46 13.93 16.18
CA GLU A 102 14.59 14.73 14.95
C GLU A 102 13.48 14.41 13.93
N ASP A 103 13.24 13.13 13.65
CA ASP A 103 12.17 12.72 12.72
C ASP A 103 10.78 13.13 13.24
N ARG A 104 10.57 13.09 14.56
CA ARG A 104 9.33 13.54 15.19
C ARG A 104 9.13 15.04 15.04
N ASP A 105 10.17 15.84 15.23
CA ASP A 105 10.11 17.29 15.07
C ASP A 105 9.83 17.67 13.60
N VAL A 106 10.51 17.01 12.66
CA VAL A 106 10.28 17.22 11.21
C VAL A 106 8.86 16.81 10.82
N TRP A 107 8.36 15.67 11.30
CA TRP A 107 6.98 15.25 11.08
C TRP A 107 5.97 16.27 11.63
N GLN A 108 6.16 16.72 12.88
CA GLN A 108 5.26 17.69 13.50
C GLN A 108 5.25 19.01 12.73
N ALA A 109 6.42 19.46 12.26
CA ALA A 109 6.54 20.64 11.42
C ALA A 109 5.82 20.46 10.07
N ALA A 110 5.98 19.31 9.41
CA ALA A 110 5.32 18.99 8.15
C ALA A 110 3.79 18.97 8.30
N LEU A 111 3.26 18.31 9.33
CA LEU A 111 1.82 18.25 9.60
C LEU A 111 1.26 19.64 9.92
N THR A 112 1.96 20.43 10.73
CA THR A 112 1.56 21.81 11.06
C THR A 112 1.55 22.71 9.82
N ALA A 113 2.58 22.61 8.97
CA ALA A 113 2.67 23.36 7.74
C ALA A 113 1.56 22.98 6.76
N ALA A 114 1.25 21.69 6.66
CA ALA A 114 0.16 21.19 5.84
C ALA A 114 -1.18 21.80 6.29
N ILE A 115 -1.52 21.70 7.58
CA ILE A 115 -2.75 22.27 8.18
C ILE A 115 -2.86 23.77 7.91
N LYS A 116 -1.76 24.51 8.10
CA LYS A 116 -1.73 25.95 7.82
C LYS A 116 -1.99 26.27 6.35
N ALA A 117 -1.39 25.52 5.41
CA ALA A 117 -1.56 25.77 3.97
C ALA A 117 -3.02 25.56 3.52
N GLU A 118 -3.69 24.54 4.04
CA GLU A 118 -5.10 24.28 3.74
C GLU A 118 -6.01 25.42 4.23
N SER A 119 -5.78 25.93 5.44
CA SER A 119 -6.52 27.09 5.97
C SER A 119 -6.39 28.37 5.12
N GLN A 120 -5.39 28.41 4.23
CA GLN A 120 -5.11 29.52 3.32
C GLN A 120 -5.61 29.28 1.89
N GLY A 121 -6.38 28.20 1.64
CA GLY A 121 -6.94 27.89 0.33
C GLY A 121 -5.91 27.34 -0.68
N VAL A 122 -4.70 26.99 -0.23
CA VAL A 122 -3.73 26.23 -1.03
C VAL A 122 -4.17 24.76 -1.05
N LYS A 123 -3.97 24.06 -2.18
CA LYS A 123 -4.33 22.62 -2.38
C LYS A 123 -4.19 21.78 -1.11
N PRO A 124 -5.06 20.78 -0.87
CA PRO A 124 -5.30 20.20 0.46
C PRO A 124 -4.17 19.25 0.92
N GLY A 125 -2.99 19.78 1.21
CA GLY A 125 -1.88 18.98 1.75
C GLY A 125 -2.17 18.45 3.16
N ALA A 126 -2.94 19.20 3.96
CA ALA A 126 -3.38 18.78 5.29
C ALA A 126 -4.39 17.65 5.25
N THR A 127 -5.42 17.77 4.42
CA THR A 127 -6.44 16.74 4.26
C THR A 127 -5.79 15.47 3.72
N GLU A 128 -4.89 15.56 2.74
CA GLU A 128 -4.14 14.40 2.24
C GLU A 128 -3.32 13.71 3.34
N ALA A 129 -2.68 14.50 4.23
CA ALA A 129 -1.93 13.96 5.35
C ALA A 129 -2.84 13.30 6.41
N LEU A 130 -3.94 13.96 6.79
CA LEU A 130 -4.92 13.41 7.73
C LEU A 130 -5.66 12.19 7.16
N VAL A 131 -5.94 12.16 5.85
CA VAL A 131 -6.42 10.97 5.14
C VAL A 131 -5.39 9.86 5.29
N SER A 132 -4.10 10.12 5.05
CA SER A 132 -3.06 9.09 5.21
C SER A 132 -2.99 8.55 6.64
N VAL A 133 -3.10 9.42 7.65
CA VAL A 133 -3.15 9.01 9.06
C VAL A 133 -4.38 8.15 9.35
N ALA A 134 -5.55 8.51 8.81
CA ALA A 134 -6.77 7.74 8.97
C ALA A 134 -6.68 6.36 8.28
N LEU A 135 -6.18 6.31 7.04
CA LEU A 135 -5.99 5.06 6.31
C LEU A 135 -5.07 4.10 7.07
N GLY A 136 -3.96 4.59 7.62
CA GLY A 136 -3.03 3.81 8.45
C GLY A 136 -3.67 3.32 9.74
N ARG A 137 -4.15 4.25 10.58
CA ARG A 137 -4.74 3.96 11.89
C ARG A 137 -5.88 2.94 11.83
N TYR A 138 -6.74 3.05 10.82
CA TYR A 138 -7.91 2.17 10.67
C TYR A 138 -7.68 1.02 9.69
N GLY A 139 -6.49 0.91 9.07
CA GLY A 139 -6.13 -0.17 8.16
C GLY A 139 -7.00 -0.25 6.90
N ILE A 140 -7.20 0.88 6.22
CA ILE A 140 -8.12 1.00 5.09
C ILE A 140 -7.37 1.01 3.76
N VAL A 141 -7.46 -0.07 2.98
CA VAL A 141 -6.91 -0.08 1.62
C VAL A 141 -7.75 0.85 0.72
N ASP A 142 -7.09 1.82 0.08
CA ASP A 142 -7.71 2.80 -0.82
C ASP A 142 -7.25 2.67 -2.29
N PHE A 143 -6.33 1.75 -2.58
CA PHE A 143 -5.85 1.44 -3.93
C PHE A 143 -6.41 0.10 -4.42
N PHE A 144 -7.39 0.19 -5.33
CA PHE A 144 -8.07 -0.96 -5.94
C PHE A 144 -7.57 -1.29 -7.34
N ASP A 145 -6.77 -0.39 -7.92
CA ASP A 145 -6.14 -0.56 -9.23
C ASP A 145 -4.83 -1.34 -9.07
N GLY A 146 -4.99 -2.63 -8.71
CA GLY A 146 -3.86 -3.50 -8.37
C GLY A 146 -4.29 -4.74 -7.60
N TRP A 147 -3.31 -5.54 -7.19
CA TRP A 147 -3.53 -6.80 -6.48
C TRP A 147 -4.26 -6.63 -5.13
N MET A 148 -4.14 -5.47 -4.50
CA MET A 148 -4.80 -5.19 -3.22
C MET A 148 -6.31 -4.99 -3.34
N GLY A 149 -6.82 -4.72 -4.54
CA GLY A 149 -8.26 -4.75 -4.85
C GLY A 149 -8.79 -6.12 -5.31
N HIS A 150 -7.92 -7.13 -5.38
CA HIS A 150 -8.15 -8.46 -5.97
C HIS A 150 -7.61 -9.58 -5.06
N VAL A 151 -7.87 -9.50 -3.75
CA VAL A 151 -7.22 -10.32 -2.72
C VAL A 151 -7.38 -11.82 -2.98
N ALA A 152 -8.55 -12.25 -3.42
CA ALA A 152 -8.81 -13.66 -3.70
C ALA A 152 -7.98 -14.19 -4.89
N GLU A 153 -7.81 -13.41 -5.95
CA GLU A 153 -6.92 -13.81 -7.05
C GLU A 153 -5.46 -13.67 -6.69
N ARG A 154 -5.08 -12.66 -5.90
CA ARG A 154 -3.72 -12.49 -5.37
C ARG A 154 -3.25 -13.73 -4.61
N GLU A 155 -4.12 -14.34 -3.79
CA GLU A 155 -3.80 -15.61 -3.13
C GLU A 155 -3.68 -16.77 -4.12
N ARG A 156 -4.54 -16.83 -5.16
CA ARG A 156 -4.40 -17.85 -6.22
C ARG A 156 -3.08 -17.69 -6.97
N PHE A 157 -2.69 -16.46 -7.31
CA PHE A 157 -1.40 -16.13 -7.91
C PHE A 157 -0.24 -16.53 -6.98
N ALA A 158 -0.26 -16.12 -5.72
CA ALA A 158 0.77 -16.51 -4.77
C ALA A 158 0.87 -18.04 -4.61
N LYS A 159 -0.25 -18.76 -4.66
CA LYS A 159 -0.28 -20.22 -4.63
C LYS A 159 0.40 -20.83 -5.86
N THR A 160 0.25 -20.28 -7.06
CA THR A 160 0.95 -20.82 -8.25
C THR A 160 2.46 -20.68 -8.13
N LEU A 161 2.95 -19.61 -7.48
CA LEU A 161 4.38 -19.39 -7.24
C LEU A 161 5.03 -20.46 -6.34
N GLN A 162 4.26 -21.17 -5.50
CA GLN A 162 4.77 -22.25 -4.65
C GLN A 162 5.54 -23.31 -5.46
N VAL A 163 5.09 -23.57 -6.69
CA VAL A 163 5.74 -24.51 -7.61
C VAL A 163 7.21 -24.14 -7.86
N GLY A 164 7.52 -22.85 -7.96
CA GLY A 164 8.85 -22.36 -8.31
C GLY A 164 9.87 -22.38 -7.17
N GLY A 165 9.41 -22.52 -5.93
CA GLY A 165 10.21 -22.40 -4.71
C GLY A 165 10.62 -20.96 -4.40
N ALA A 166 10.43 -20.53 -3.14
CA ALA A 166 10.64 -19.15 -2.70
C ALA A 166 12.05 -18.60 -2.91
N ALA A 167 13.08 -19.42 -2.66
CA ALA A 167 14.47 -18.99 -2.80
C ALA A 167 14.88 -18.76 -4.27
N SER A 168 14.13 -19.31 -5.23
CA SER A 168 14.45 -19.30 -6.65
C SER A 168 13.45 -18.50 -7.49
N THR A 169 12.43 -17.90 -6.87
CA THR A 169 11.38 -17.16 -7.58
C THR A 169 11.41 -15.69 -7.18
N VAL A 170 11.54 -14.84 -8.20
CA VAL A 170 11.48 -13.39 -8.10
C VAL A 170 10.27 -12.89 -8.88
N VAL A 171 9.42 -12.11 -8.22
CA VAL A 171 8.39 -11.31 -8.88
C VAL A 171 8.94 -9.90 -9.07
N TYR A 172 8.77 -9.36 -10.27
CA TYR A 172 9.16 -7.99 -10.57
C TYR A 172 7.94 -7.18 -11.00
N GLY A 173 7.84 -5.97 -10.45
CA GLY A 173 6.74 -5.04 -10.72
C GLY A 173 7.17 -3.58 -10.81
N GLY A 174 6.17 -2.70 -10.86
CA GLY A 174 6.33 -1.26 -11.02
C GLY A 174 5.01 -0.53 -10.79
N ASP A 175 4.62 0.30 -11.77
CA ASP A 175 3.36 1.09 -11.85
C ASP A 175 3.16 2.12 -10.72
N SER A 176 3.30 1.72 -9.46
CA SER A 176 3.12 2.53 -8.25
C SER A 176 4.04 3.76 -8.13
N HIS A 177 4.99 3.90 -9.06
CA HIS A 177 6.08 4.87 -9.08
C HIS A 177 7.08 4.76 -7.93
N ASN A 178 6.85 3.92 -6.92
CA ASN A 178 7.74 3.82 -5.76
C ASN A 178 8.52 2.51 -5.81
N ALA A 179 9.65 2.46 -5.10
CA ALA A 179 10.40 1.23 -4.99
C ALA A 179 9.94 0.41 -3.77
N TRP A 180 9.78 -0.89 -3.98
CA TRP A 180 9.34 -1.82 -2.93
C TRP A 180 10.17 -3.10 -2.99
N VAL A 181 10.55 -3.61 -1.83
CA VAL A 181 11.19 -4.92 -1.71
C VAL A 181 10.47 -5.68 -0.61
N GLY A 182 9.86 -6.79 -0.99
CA GLY A 182 9.00 -7.55 -0.09
C GLY A 182 9.04 -9.04 -0.33
N LYS A 183 8.22 -9.75 0.43
CA LYS A 183 8.00 -11.20 0.31
C LYS A 183 6.56 -11.44 -0.05
N ILE A 184 6.34 -12.33 -1.01
CA ILE A 184 4.99 -12.83 -1.31
C ILE A 184 4.79 -14.11 -0.48
N ARG A 185 3.63 -14.21 0.15
CA ARG A 185 3.20 -15.41 0.88
C ARG A 185 1.96 -16.02 0.28
N SER A 186 1.84 -17.33 0.43
CA SER A 186 0.59 -18.06 0.28
C SER A 186 0.45 -19.02 1.44
N SER A 187 -0.73 -19.04 2.08
CA SER A 187 -1.01 -19.89 3.24
C SER A 187 0.06 -19.79 4.35
N GLY A 188 0.57 -18.59 4.60
CA GLY A 188 1.59 -18.31 5.63
C GLY A 188 3.03 -18.63 5.24
N GLN A 189 3.26 -19.36 4.14
CA GLN A 189 4.59 -19.69 3.64
C GLN A 189 5.07 -18.64 2.63
N MET A 190 6.33 -18.26 2.71
CA MET A 190 6.96 -17.45 1.67
C MET A 190 7.01 -18.26 0.36
N VAL A 191 6.68 -17.63 -0.76
CA VAL A 191 6.64 -18.26 -2.09
C VAL A 191 7.47 -17.55 -3.15
N ALA A 192 7.81 -16.27 -2.94
CA ALA A 192 8.71 -15.51 -3.79
C ALA A 192 9.25 -14.28 -3.05
N ASN A 193 10.39 -13.77 -3.53
CA ASN A 193 10.80 -12.39 -3.25
C ASN A 193 10.18 -11.48 -4.31
N GLU A 194 9.86 -10.25 -3.93
CA GLU A 194 9.35 -9.25 -4.87
C GLU A 194 10.22 -7.99 -4.86
N PHE A 195 10.47 -7.47 -6.06
CA PHE A 195 11.16 -6.21 -6.30
C PHE A 195 10.33 -5.38 -7.26
N ASP A 196 9.88 -4.22 -6.80
CA ASP A 196 9.15 -3.27 -7.61
C ASP A 196 10.01 -2.05 -7.86
N GLY A 197 10.17 -1.69 -9.13
CA GLY A 197 10.95 -0.54 -9.55
C GLY A 197 10.22 0.77 -9.30
N MET A 198 10.94 1.79 -8.81
CA MET A 198 10.49 3.17 -8.85
C MET A 198 10.32 3.64 -10.30
N SER A 199 9.60 4.74 -10.49
CA SER A 199 9.49 5.36 -11.80
C SER A 199 10.80 6.08 -12.21
N VAL A 200 10.99 6.18 -13.53
CA VAL A 200 12.08 6.99 -14.12
C VAL A 200 11.91 8.47 -13.79
N SER A 201 10.69 9.00 -13.92
CA SER A 201 10.42 10.43 -13.75
C SER A 201 9.07 10.78 -13.13
N SER A 202 8.08 9.87 -13.19
CA SER A 202 6.77 10.12 -12.59
C SER A 202 6.88 10.38 -11.08
N PRO A 203 6.10 11.30 -10.50
CA PRO A 203 6.16 11.56 -9.08
C PRO A 203 5.72 10.33 -8.27
N GLY A 204 6.40 10.11 -7.15
CA GLY A 204 6.08 9.03 -6.22
C GLY A 204 4.75 9.27 -5.52
N TYR A 205 4.14 8.18 -5.09
CA TYR A 205 2.97 8.25 -4.23
C TYR A 205 3.42 8.62 -2.81
N VAL A 206 3.38 9.91 -2.50
CA VAL A 206 3.71 10.50 -1.20
C VAL A 206 2.52 11.33 -0.74
N ARG A 207 1.79 10.87 0.28
CA ARG A 207 0.64 11.60 0.83
C ARG A 207 1.04 12.69 1.83
N VAL A 208 2.15 12.52 2.55
CA VAL A 208 2.66 13.54 3.49
C VAL A 208 3.94 14.15 2.95
N ARG A 209 3.79 15.25 2.21
CA ARG A 209 4.95 15.98 1.67
C ARG A 209 5.77 16.55 2.82
N GLY A 210 7.09 16.32 2.79
CA GLY A 210 8.02 16.79 3.81
C GLY A 210 8.17 15.87 5.02
N ALA A 211 7.46 14.73 5.07
CA ALA A 211 7.77 13.69 6.05
C ALA A 211 9.21 13.17 5.85
N PRO A 212 9.94 12.84 6.94
CA PRO A 212 11.24 12.20 6.82
C PRO A 212 11.14 10.87 6.04
N PRO A 213 12.01 10.60 5.05
CA PRO A 213 11.99 9.33 4.33
C PRO A 213 12.15 8.10 5.24
N SER A 214 12.93 8.23 6.32
CA SER A 214 13.08 7.20 7.37
C SER A 214 11.74 6.87 8.04
N LEU A 215 10.97 7.90 8.37
CA LEU A 215 9.67 7.77 9.01
C LEU A 215 8.62 7.19 8.05
N ASP A 216 8.59 7.64 6.79
CA ASP A 216 7.67 7.10 5.77
C ASP A 216 7.93 5.60 5.53
N ALA A 217 9.19 5.21 5.35
CA ALA A 217 9.57 3.82 5.21
C ALA A 217 9.27 3.00 6.48
N ALA A 218 9.40 3.58 7.67
CA ALA A 218 9.01 2.92 8.91
C ALA A 218 7.48 2.73 9.01
N ALA A 219 6.69 3.73 8.62
CA ALA A 219 5.23 3.69 8.61
C ALA A 219 4.68 2.64 7.65
N TRP A 220 5.28 2.46 6.47
CA TRP A 220 4.93 1.36 5.59
C TRP A 220 5.31 0.00 6.18
N ARG A 221 6.50 -0.15 6.76
CA ARG A 221 6.96 -1.45 7.27
C ARG A 221 6.23 -1.90 8.53
N VAL A 222 5.82 -0.98 9.42
CA VAL A 222 5.08 -1.37 10.62
C VAL A 222 3.71 -1.96 10.29
N SER A 223 3.06 -1.50 9.21
CA SER A 223 1.80 -2.08 8.70
C SER A 223 2.01 -3.34 7.86
N ASN A 224 3.22 -3.59 7.37
CA ASN A 224 3.52 -4.62 6.38
C ASN A 224 4.73 -5.48 6.79
N PRO A 225 4.54 -6.54 7.59
CA PRO A 225 5.63 -7.37 8.10
C PRO A 225 6.50 -8.05 7.04
N ASP A 226 5.97 -8.25 5.84
CA ASP A 226 6.69 -8.84 4.71
C ASP A 226 7.37 -7.79 3.81
N LEU A 227 7.17 -6.49 4.05
CA LEU A 227 7.90 -5.41 3.38
C LEU A 227 9.25 -5.21 4.07
N VAL A 228 10.32 -5.43 3.33
CA VAL A 228 11.71 -5.37 3.86
C VAL A 228 12.30 -3.97 3.68
N TRP A 229 12.05 -3.36 2.52
CA TRP A 229 12.57 -2.03 2.18
C TRP A 229 11.63 -1.30 1.22
N THR A 230 11.63 0.02 1.28
CA THR A 230 10.86 0.85 0.37
C THR A 230 11.44 2.26 0.25
N ASP A 231 11.19 2.91 -0.88
CA ASP A 231 11.52 4.32 -1.14
C ASP A 231 10.44 4.98 -2.01
N GLN A 232 9.80 6.00 -1.45
CA GLN A 232 8.72 6.77 -2.06
C GLN A 232 9.22 8.06 -2.72
N PHE A 233 10.49 8.44 -2.53
CA PHE A 233 11.02 9.76 -2.84
C PHE A 233 12.02 9.77 -4.00
N SER A 234 12.88 8.76 -4.10
CA SER A 234 13.92 8.69 -5.15
C SER A 234 13.36 8.15 -6.46
N ARG A 235 13.91 8.58 -7.61
CA ARG A 235 13.60 8.11 -8.97
C ARG A 235 14.85 7.47 -9.60
N GLY A 236 14.70 6.55 -10.55
CA GLY A 236 15.82 5.77 -11.10
C GLY A 236 15.49 4.93 -12.32
#